data_AF-R7ZKV9-F1
#
_entry.id   AF-R7ZKV9-F1
#
_cell.length_a   1.000
_cell.length_b   1.000
_cell.length_c   1.000
_cell.angle_alpha   90.00
_cell.angle_beta   90.00
_cell.angle_gamma   90.00
#
_symmetry.space_group_name_H-M   'P 1'
#
loop_
_entity.id
_entity.type
_entity.pdbx_description
1 polymer ?
#
loop_
_entity_poly.entity_id
_entity_poly.type
_entity_poly.pdbx_seq_one_letter_code
_entity_poly.pdbx_strand_id
1 'polypeptide(L)'
;MNQFAIHVFDLEGNYRRSYEKQGDGPEEYAWLQGMYIKNDTLTLSAGKGELVQYRLPDFRFIRRIEVGSYLFLNNFRALGPDTWLLSGEYDGTLDADGKYPVFVKKDVQSEKSEGIGLLGTPVSAEISEGEIADFGQGYLLNYAFSDTIFHFLNGRAEPIVRMHYGDRHPPKTAIYLEEDAFFESLQTQRMAFNMGNIGHTDGTCRVRVFGLEKKASFDLDDAASFPIHEVFFSLHSPAPVATPMLGGLNAKGTSYAGYFFDILQPEDWARALETGSLGLHGESLQQVVSRDSDFEEPVIVRYQVRTNGR
;
A
#
# COMPACT_ATOMS: atom_id res chain seq x y z
N MET A 1 -2.05 -17.88 19.16
CA MET A 1 -0.97 -17.84 18.15
C MET A 1 -1.63 -17.42 16.86
N ASN A 2 -1.13 -16.38 16.19
CA ASN A 2 -1.64 -16.00 14.88
C ASN A 2 -1.16 -17.04 13.87
N GLN A 3 -2.11 -17.66 13.17
CA GLN A 3 -1.81 -18.60 12.10
C GLN A 3 -1.75 -17.82 10.79
N PHE A 4 -0.65 -17.94 10.05
CA PHE A 4 -0.49 -17.29 8.74
C PHE A 4 -0.86 -18.27 7.63
N ALA A 5 -1.75 -17.86 6.73
CA ALA A 5 -2.19 -18.68 5.61
C ALA A 5 -2.41 -17.83 4.36
N ILE A 6 -2.32 -18.48 3.20
CA ILE A 6 -2.74 -17.89 1.93
C ILE A 6 -4.07 -18.53 1.53
N HIS A 7 -5.11 -17.72 1.46
CA HIS A 7 -6.45 -18.16 1.05
C HIS A 7 -6.69 -17.82 -0.42
N VAL A 8 -7.27 -18.77 -1.16
CA VAL A 8 -7.63 -18.61 -2.57
C VAL A 8 -9.14 -18.70 -2.71
N PHE A 9 -9.70 -17.70 -3.38
CA PHE A 9 -11.10 -17.59 -3.73
C PHE A 9 -11.24 -17.49 -5.26
N ASP A 10 -12.40 -17.84 -5.80
CA ASP A 10 -12.75 -17.45 -7.18
C ASP A 10 -13.27 -16.02 -7.26
N LEU A 11 -13.60 -15.58 -8.48
CA LEU A 11 -14.09 -14.24 -8.75
C LEU A 11 -15.52 -14.01 -8.23
N GLU A 12 -16.24 -15.08 -7.92
CA GLU A 12 -17.56 -15.06 -7.28
C GLU A 12 -17.46 -15.03 -5.75
N GLY A 13 -16.25 -15.10 -5.19
CA GLY A 13 -15.99 -15.08 -3.75
C GLY A 13 -16.09 -16.44 -3.06
N ASN A 14 -16.26 -17.53 -3.81
CA ASN A 14 -16.27 -18.86 -3.21
C ASN A 14 -14.85 -19.28 -2.83
N TYR A 15 -14.70 -19.72 -1.59
CA TYR A 15 -13.47 -20.33 -1.11
C TYR A 15 -13.08 -21.54 -1.96
N ARG A 16 -11.82 -21.59 -2.39
CA ARG A 16 -11.26 -22.70 -3.17
C ARG A 16 -10.33 -23.56 -2.33
N ARG A 17 -9.38 -22.94 -1.63
CA ARG A 17 -8.38 -23.61 -0.79
C ARG A 17 -7.53 -22.63 0.01
N SER A 18 -6.87 -23.14 1.03
CA SER A 18 -5.83 -22.47 1.80
C SER A 18 -4.50 -23.18 1.61
N TYR A 19 -3.41 -22.42 1.68
CA TYR A 19 -2.07 -22.94 1.85
C TYR A 19 -1.58 -22.54 3.24
N GLU A 20 -1.29 -23.54 4.06
CA GLU A 20 -0.84 -23.41 5.45
C GLU A 20 0.57 -23.99 5.54
N LYS A 21 1.55 -23.21 5.09
CA LYS A 21 2.98 -23.58 5.14
C LYS A 21 3.71 -22.74 6.20
N GLN A 22 3.10 -22.56 7.38
CA GLN A 22 3.72 -21.79 8.46
C GLN A 22 4.83 -22.61 9.13
N GLY A 23 6.01 -22.03 9.24
CA GLY A 23 7.19 -22.66 9.86
C GLY A 23 8.50 -22.08 9.35
N ASP A 24 9.61 -22.70 9.76
CA ASP A 24 10.98 -22.26 9.46
C ASP A 24 11.65 -23.09 8.36
N GLY A 25 10.94 -24.04 7.76
CA GLY A 25 11.41 -24.86 6.66
C GLY A 25 11.66 -24.05 5.38
N PRO A 26 12.43 -24.59 4.43
CA PRO A 26 12.79 -23.90 3.20
C PRO A 26 11.59 -23.52 2.33
N GLU A 27 10.53 -24.34 2.36
CA GLU A 27 9.27 -24.10 1.66
C GLU A 27 8.18 -23.47 2.53
N GLU A 28 8.52 -23.02 3.73
CA GLU A 28 7.59 -22.47 4.71
C GLU A 28 7.77 -20.95 4.82
N TYR A 29 6.87 -20.29 5.55
CA TYR A 29 6.98 -18.88 5.90
C TYR A 29 6.72 -18.71 7.40
N ALA A 30 7.61 -17.97 8.08
CA ALA A 30 7.43 -17.68 9.50
C ALA A 30 6.42 -16.54 9.71
N TRP A 31 6.45 -15.56 8.80
CA TRP A 31 5.60 -14.37 8.80
C TRP A 31 5.15 -14.06 7.37
N LEU A 32 4.02 -13.37 7.20
CA LEU A 32 3.58 -12.85 5.92
C LEU A 32 3.47 -11.33 6.01
N GLN A 33 4.41 -10.63 5.39
CA GLN A 33 4.50 -9.16 5.47
C GLN A 33 4.17 -8.46 4.15
N GLY A 34 4.35 -9.17 3.03
CA GLY A 34 4.14 -8.63 1.70
C GLY A 34 4.00 -9.74 0.66
N MET A 35 3.33 -9.39 -0.43
CA MET A 35 3.03 -10.32 -1.52
C MET A 35 3.18 -9.62 -2.86
N TYR A 36 3.75 -10.33 -3.83
CA TYR A 36 3.82 -9.91 -5.22
C TYR A 36 3.56 -11.09 -6.15
N ILE A 37 2.69 -10.89 -7.13
CA ILE A 37 2.41 -11.88 -8.16
C ILE A 37 2.88 -11.32 -9.50
N LYS A 38 3.71 -12.08 -10.22
CA LYS A 38 4.12 -11.78 -11.58
C LYS A 38 4.02 -13.04 -12.42
N ASN A 39 3.20 -13.00 -13.48
CA ASN A 39 2.84 -14.19 -14.25
C ASN A 39 2.33 -15.29 -13.30
N ASP A 40 2.84 -16.52 -13.44
CA ASP A 40 2.46 -17.66 -12.59
C ASP A 40 3.37 -17.82 -11.36
N THR A 41 4.01 -16.74 -10.90
CA THR A 41 4.90 -16.78 -9.71
C THR A 41 4.38 -15.86 -8.63
N LEU A 42 4.08 -16.46 -7.48
CA LEU A 42 3.82 -15.77 -6.22
C LEU A 42 5.14 -15.62 -5.48
N THR A 43 5.46 -14.42 -5.05
CA THR A 43 6.57 -14.14 -4.13
C THR A 43 6.01 -13.56 -2.84
N LEU A 44 6.39 -14.14 -1.71
CA LEU A 44 5.99 -13.71 -0.37
C LEU A 44 7.21 -13.19 0.38
N SER A 45 7.06 -12.13 1.15
CA SER A 45 8.02 -11.78 2.19
C SER A 45 7.73 -12.64 3.43
N ALA A 46 8.70 -13.50 3.76
CA ALA A 46 8.59 -14.50 4.81
C ALA A 46 9.11 -14.03 6.19
N GLY A 47 9.46 -12.73 6.29
CA GLY A 47 10.07 -12.10 7.47
C GLY A 47 11.59 -11.98 7.35
N LYS A 48 12.18 -11.05 8.13
CA LYS A 48 13.64 -10.87 8.26
C LYS A 48 14.39 -10.67 6.94
N GLY A 49 13.74 -10.09 5.93
CA GLY A 49 14.32 -9.89 4.59
C GLY A 49 14.46 -11.17 3.76
N GLU A 50 13.64 -12.18 4.02
CA GLU A 50 13.53 -13.37 3.19
C GLU A 50 12.34 -13.28 2.23
N LEU A 51 12.56 -13.65 0.97
CA LEU A 51 11.50 -13.84 -0.02
C LEU A 51 11.36 -15.33 -0.36
N VAL A 52 10.13 -15.82 -0.44
CA VAL A 52 9.84 -17.20 -0.83
C VAL A 52 8.97 -17.21 -2.08
N GLN A 53 9.36 -17.99 -3.08
CA GLN A 53 8.69 -18.05 -4.38
C GLN A 53 7.97 -19.38 -4.57
N TYR A 54 6.73 -19.30 -5.05
CA TYR A 54 5.88 -20.43 -5.39
C TYR A 54 5.32 -20.29 -6.80
N ARG A 55 5.15 -21.41 -7.49
CA ARG A 55 4.44 -21.48 -8.77
C ARG A 55 2.94 -21.57 -8.54
N LEU A 56 2.17 -20.80 -9.28
CA LEU A 56 0.72 -20.91 -9.33
C LEU A 56 0.30 -21.84 -10.50
N PRO A 57 -0.86 -22.51 -10.42
CA PRO A 57 -1.82 -22.49 -9.32
C PRO A 57 -1.60 -23.61 -8.28
N ASP A 58 -0.56 -24.43 -8.39
CA ASP A 58 -0.34 -25.58 -7.49
C ASP A 58 0.41 -25.21 -6.19
N PHE A 59 0.93 -23.99 -6.09
CA PHE A 59 1.72 -23.48 -4.96
C PHE A 59 3.00 -24.28 -4.74
N ARG A 60 3.57 -24.81 -5.83
CA ARG A 60 4.82 -25.56 -5.78
C ARG A 60 5.99 -24.63 -5.47
N PHE A 61 6.77 -24.97 -4.46
CA PHE A 61 7.97 -24.23 -4.09
C PHE A 61 8.94 -24.09 -5.28
N ILE A 62 9.53 -22.90 -5.43
CA ILE A 62 10.54 -22.59 -6.43
C ILE A 62 11.89 -22.37 -5.74
N ARG A 63 11.96 -21.39 -4.85
CA ARG A 63 13.17 -21.04 -4.09
C ARG A 63 12.87 -20.10 -2.93
N ARG A 64 13.85 -19.98 -2.03
CA ARG A 64 13.96 -18.95 -0.99
C ARG A 64 15.14 -18.04 -1.33
N ILE A 65 15.00 -16.74 -1.04
CA ILE A 65 15.93 -15.69 -1.44
C ILE A 65 16.16 -14.78 -0.23
N GLU A 66 17.41 -14.58 0.15
CA GLU A 66 17.78 -13.59 1.17
C GLU A 66 18.07 -12.25 0.48
N VAL A 67 17.28 -11.22 0.80
CA VAL A 67 17.43 -9.89 0.20
C VAL A 67 18.05 -8.86 1.15
N GLY A 68 18.27 -9.23 2.41
CA GLY A 68 18.90 -8.40 3.43
C GLY A 68 18.33 -8.69 4.81
N SER A 69 18.57 -7.78 5.76
CA SER A 69 18.02 -7.87 7.12
C SER A 69 16.96 -6.78 7.29
N TYR A 70 15.71 -7.11 6.98
CA TYR A 70 14.56 -6.21 7.14
C TYR A 70 13.62 -6.77 8.20
N LEU A 71 13.32 -6.01 9.25
CA LEU A 71 12.36 -6.46 10.27
C LEU A 71 10.96 -6.61 9.63
N PHE A 72 10.54 -5.61 8.85
CA PHE A 72 9.36 -5.67 7.99
C PHE A 72 9.70 -5.38 6.52
N LEU A 73 9.23 -6.21 5.59
CA LEU A 73 9.39 -5.98 4.14
C LEU A 73 8.07 -6.24 3.42
N ASN A 74 7.28 -5.19 3.21
CA ASN A 74 5.94 -5.26 2.63
C ASN A 74 5.85 -4.84 1.16
N ASN A 75 6.91 -4.22 0.61
CA ASN A 75 6.94 -3.71 -0.75
C ASN A 75 8.23 -4.11 -1.46
N PHE A 76 8.10 -4.97 -2.47
CA PHE A 76 9.22 -5.43 -3.28
C PHE A 76 8.78 -5.77 -4.70
N ARG A 77 9.69 -5.64 -5.67
CA ARG A 77 9.49 -6.01 -7.07
C ARG A 77 10.75 -6.61 -7.67
N ALA A 78 10.60 -7.65 -8.47
CA ALA A 78 11.70 -8.22 -9.23
C ALA A 78 12.09 -7.30 -10.40
N LEU A 79 13.35 -6.87 -10.45
CA LEU A 79 13.95 -6.17 -11.58
C LEU A 79 14.61 -7.15 -12.58
N GLY A 80 14.97 -8.33 -12.08
CA GLY A 80 15.54 -9.43 -12.85
C GLY A 80 15.48 -10.73 -12.04
N PRO A 81 16.17 -11.79 -12.47
CA PRO A 81 16.22 -13.05 -11.71
C PRO A 81 16.77 -12.86 -10.30
N ASP A 82 17.80 -12.03 -10.14
CA ASP A 82 18.53 -11.88 -8.88
C ASP A 82 18.67 -10.41 -8.44
N THR A 83 17.89 -9.53 -9.06
CA THR A 83 17.87 -8.11 -8.71
C THR A 83 16.48 -7.69 -8.32
N TRP A 84 16.37 -7.01 -7.18
CA TRP A 84 15.11 -6.62 -6.54
C TRP A 84 15.11 -5.12 -6.26
N LEU A 85 13.94 -4.51 -6.40
CA LEU A 85 13.63 -3.20 -5.85
C LEU A 85 12.86 -3.42 -4.55
N LEU A 86 13.33 -2.84 -3.47
CA LEU A 86 12.84 -3.04 -2.12
C LEU A 86 12.48 -1.70 -1.49
N SER A 87 11.43 -1.70 -0.70
CA SER A 87 11.12 -0.69 0.31
C SER A 87 10.67 -1.46 1.54
N GLY A 88 11.51 -1.44 2.56
CA GLY A 88 11.31 -2.16 3.81
C GLY A 88 11.55 -1.24 4.98
N GLU A 89 11.47 -1.83 6.17
CA GLU A 89 11.40 -1.07 7.40
C GLU A 89 12.58 -0.13 7.59
N TYR A 90 12.29 1.11 7.98
CA TYR A 90 13.32 2.04 8.39
C TYR A 90 14.06 1.49 9.62
N ASP A 91 15.38 1.31 9.48
CA ASP A 91 16.20 0.65 10.50
C ASP A 91 16.85 1.60 11.52
N GLY A 92 16.52 2.89 11.47
CA GLY A 92 17.14 3.91 12.31
C GLY A 92 18.37 4.60 11.68
N THR A 93 18.85 4.14 10.52
CA THR A 93 20.06 4.68 9.89
C THR A 93 19.74 5.92 9.05
N LEU A 94 20.38 7.04 9.37
CA LEU A 94 20.23 8.30 8.66
C LEU A 94 21.56 8.79 8.07
N ASP A 95 21.45 9.53 6.96
CA ASP A 95 22.54 10.33 6.41
C ASP A 95 22.76 11.64 7.21
N ALA A 96 23.73 12.44 6.76
CA ALA A 96 24.09 13.70 7.42
C ALA A 96 22.96 14.75 7.40
N ASP A 97 21.97 14.60 6.53
CA ASP A 97 20.81 15.49 6.40
C ASP A 97 19.58 14.93 7.14
N GLY A 98 19.74 13.87 7.93
CA GLY A 98 18.66 13.23 8.69
C GLY A 98 17.69 12.46 7.80
N LYS A 99 18.17 11.86 6.70
CA LYS A 99 17.34 11.12 5.75
C LYS A 99 17.81 9.69 5.52
N TYR A 100 16.92 8.86 5.00
CA TYR A 100 17.24 7.47 4.63
C TYR A 100 16.78 7.17 3.19
N PRO A 101 17.40 6.18 2.51
CA PRO A 101 16.93 5.74 1.19
C PRO A 101 15.62 4.96 1.31
N VAL A 102 14.54 5.52 0.77
CA VAL A 102 13.19 4.94 0.78
C VAL A 102 13.12 3.66 -0.06
N PHE A 103 13.86 3.64 -1.16
CA PHE A 103 13.90 2.53 -2.11
C PHE A 103 15.33 2.11 -2.38
N VAL A 104 15.57 0.81 -2.33
CA VAL A 104 16.88 0.19 -2.50
C VAL A 104 16.81 -0.87 -3.59
N LYS A 105 17.79 -0.85 -4.50
CA LYS A 105 18.05 -1.93 -5.43
C LYS A 105 19.02 -2.91 -4.77
N LYS A 106 18.61 -4.17 -4.65
CA LYS A 106 19.43 -5.28 -4.13
C LYS A 106 19.75 -6.25 -5.26
N ASP A 107 21.03 -6.54 -5.45
CA ASP A 107 21.49 -7.68 -6.22
C ASP A 107 21.88 -8.80 -5.24
N VAL A 108 21.24 -9.97 -5.35
CA VAL A 108 21.42 -11.06 -4.38
C VAL A 108 22.67 -11.90 -4.66
N GLN A 109 23.20 -11.90 -5.89
CA GLN A 109 24.41 -12.64 -6.22
C GLN A 109 25.67 -11.92 -5.74
N SER A 110 25.73 -10.61 -5.97
CA SER A 110 26.85 -9.75 -5.56
C SER A 110 26.68 -9.17 -4.16
N GLU A 111 25.52 -9.41 -3.54
CA GLU A 111 25.06 -8.81 -2.28
C GLU A 111 25.00 -7.27 -2.26
N LYS A 112 25.19 -6.62 -3.42
CA LYS A 112 25.23 -5.17 -3.51
C LYS A 112 23.83 -4.57 -3.28
N SER A 113 23.77 -3.60 -2.37
CA SER A 113 22.60 -2.75 -2.15
C SER A 113 22.92 -1.30 -2.56
N GLU A 114 21.99 -0.64 -3.24
CA GLU A 114 22.15 0.73 -3.71
C GLU A 114 20.81 1.48 -3.62
N GLY A 115 20.78 2.59 -2.87
CA GLY A 115 19.63 3.49 -2.87
C GLY A 115 19.45 4.15 -4.23
N ILE A 116 18.21 4.35 -4.68
CA ILE A 116 17.92 4.90 -6.01
C ILE A 116 17.80 6.44 -6.03
N GLY A 117 18.25 7.11 -4.96
CA GLY A 117 18.25 8.58 -4.85
C GLY A 117 16.93 9.20 -4.37
N LEU A 118 15.96 8.39 -3.94
CA LEU A 118 14.73 8.86 -3.29
C LEU A 118 14.90 8.75 -1.77
N LEU A 119 14.82 9.89 -1.09
CA LEU A 119 15.14 10.03 0.32
C LEU A 119 13.90 10.47 1.13
N GLY A 120 13.71 9.84 2.29
CA GLY A 120 12.64 10.09 3.25
C GLY A 120 13.20 10.53 4.59
N THR A 121 12.34 11.00 5.48
CA THR A 121 12.66 11.34 6.88
C THR A 121 11.99 10.34 7.82
N PRO A 122 12.38 10.24 9.11
CA PRO A 122 11.69 9.36 10.06
C PRO A 122 10.16 9.50 10.06
N VAL A 123 9.63 10.73 10.02
CA VAL A 123 8.18 11.00 9.88
C VAL A 123 7.57 10.36 8.62
N SER A 124 8.34 10.27 7.54
CA SER A 124 7.88 9.58 6.33
C SER A 124 7.71 8.07 6.58
N ALA A 125 8.65 7.45 7.32
CA ALA A 125 8.60 6.04 7.65
C ALA A 125 7.39 5.69 8.54
N GLU A 126 7.07 6.54 9.52
CA GLU A 126 5.92 6.36 10.43
C GLU A 126 4.56 6.33 9.70
N ILE A 127 4.46 7.04 8.58
CA ILE A 127 3.24 7.06 7.76
C ILE A 127 3.26 5.98 6.69
N SER A 128 4.34 5.94 5.89
CA SER A 128 4.55 4.93 4.86
C SER A 128 5.99 4.97 4.34
N GLU A 129 6.68 3.86 4.53
CA GLU A 129 8.09 3.66 4.18
C GLU A 129 8.35 3.60 2.67
N GLY A 130 7.29 3.46 1.86
CA GLY A 130 7.33 3.45 0.41
C GLY A 130 6.47 2.33 -0.19
N GLU A 131 5.75 2.66 -1.26
CA GLU A 131 4.96 1.70 -2.02
C GLU A 131 5.36 1.67 -3.50
N ILE A 132 5.18 0.48 -4.09
CA ILE A 132 5.55 0.17 -5.46
C ILE A 132 4.33 -0.38 -6.19
N ALA A 133 3.96 0.21 -7.32
CA ALA A 133 2.89 -0.29 -8.21
C ALA A 133 3.41 -0.61 -9.61
N ASP A 134 2.84 -1.61 -10.27
CA ASP A 134 3.24 -1.99 -11.63
C ASP A 134 2.78 -0.94 -12.65
N PHE A 135 3.66 -0.54 -13.57
CA PHE A 135 3.37 0.52 -14.54
C PHE A 135 4.16 0.38 -15.84
N GLY A 136 3.46 -0.09 -16.89
CA GLY A 136 4.07 -0.30 -18.20
C GLY A 136 5.27 -1.26 -18.12
N GLN A 137 6.46 -0.79 -18.50
CA GLN A 137 7.71 -1.55 -18.42
C GLN A 137 8.45 -1.38 -17.09
N GLY A 138 7.95 -0.53 -16.20
CA GLY A 138 8.59 -0.16 -14.94
C GLY A 138 7.61 -0.19 -13.76
N TYR A 139 7.87 0.67 -12.79
CA TYR A 139 7.08 0.76 -11.56
C TYR A 139 6.80 2.21 -11.18
N LEU A 140 5.64 2.49 -10.60
CA LEU A 140 5.41 3.73 -9.87
C LEU A 140 5.94 3.58 -8.46
N LEU A 141 6.61 4.63 -7.98
CA LEU A 141 7.13 4.72 -6.63
C LEU A 141 6.48 5.91 -5.93
N ASN A 142 6.01 5.66 -4.71
CA ASN A 142 5.42 6.68 -3.86
C ASN A 142 5.82 6.46 -2.40
N TYR A 143 5.92 7.52 -1.61
CA TYR A 143 6.22 7.44 -0.18
C TYR A 143 5.63 8.66 0.54
N ALA A 144 5.44 8.56 1.85
CA ALA A 144 4.78 9.60 2.60
C ALA A 144 5.54 10.93 2.50
N PHE A 145 4.81 12.04 2.55
CA PHE A 145 5.31 13.42 2.39
C PHE A 145 5.97 13.78 1.06
N SER A 146 6.25 12.81 0.18
CA SER A 146 6.60 13.12 -1.19
C SER A 146 5.44 13.82 -1.87
N ASP A 147 5.67 15.04 -2.38
CA ASP A 147 4.72 15.71 -3.27
C ASP A 147 4.79 15.16 -4.70
N THR A 148 5.65 14.17 -4.95
CA THR A 148 5.98 13.69 -6.29
C THR A 148 5.85 12.17 -6.35
N ILE A 149 5.23 11.69 -7.42
CA ILE A 149 5.21 10.27 -7.79
C ILE A 149 6.26 10.06 -8.87
N PHE A 150 7.03 8.99 -8.72
CA PHE A 150 8.15 8.69 -9.60
C PHE A 150 7.86 7.46 -10.44
N HIS A 151 8.34 7.43 -11.67
CA HIS A 151 8.41 6.24 -12.51
C HIS A 151 9.82 5.69 -12.47
N PHE A 152 9.95 4.45 -12.01
CA PHE A 152 11.20 3.71 -12.02
C PHE A 152 11.31 2.86 -13.28
N LEU A 153 12.27 3.20 -14.14
CA LEU A 153 12.55 2.49 -15.39
C LEU A 153 14.06 2.47 -15.65
N ASN A 154 14.59 1.34 -16.13
CA ASN A 154 16.01 1.19 -16.48
C ASN A 154 16.98 1.62 -15.36
N GLY A 155 16.62 1.34 -14.10
CA GLY A 155 17.46 1.63 -12.95
C GLY A 155 17.43 3.09 -12.47
N ARG A 156 16.51 3.92 -12.98
CA ARG A 156 16.37 5.34 -12.61
C ARG A 156 14.94 5.64 -12.20
N ALA A 157 14.78 6.51 -11.20
CA ALA A 157 13.50 7.10 -10.81
C ALA A 157 13.37 8.50 -11.44
N GLU A 158 12.31 8.72 -12.21
CA GLU A 158 12.01 9.99 -12.85
C GLU A 158 10.66 10.53 -12.34
N PRO A 159 10.56 11.82 -12.02
CA PRO A 159 9.29 12.40 -11.56
C PRO A 159 8.26 12.41 -12.70
N ILE A 160 7.03 11.96 -12.44
CA ILE A 160 5.97 11.93 -13.45
C ILE A 160 4.72 12.74 -13.07
N VAL A 161 4.44 12.87 -11.78
CA VAL A 161 3.29 13.62 -11.26
C VAL A 161 3.74 14.37 -10.03
N ARG A 162 3.37 15.64 -9.95
CA ARG A 162 3.55 16.46 -8.75
C ARG A 162 2.20 16.92 -8.22
N MET A 163 1.95 16.64 -6.95
CA MET A 163 0.76 17.00 -6.21
C MET A 163 0.92 18.39 -5.60
N HIS A 164 -0.08 19.24 -5.79
CA HIS A 164 -0.10 20.59 -5.24
C HIS A 164 -1.31 20.75 -4.31
N TYR A 165 -1.06 21.06 -3.04
CA TYR A 165 -2.10 21.17 -2.01
C TYR A 165 -2.52 22.61 -1.72
N GLY A 166 -2.10 23.58 -2.54
CA GLY A 166 -2.40 24.99 -2.33
C GLY A 166 -1.83 25.50 -1.02
N ASP A 167 -2.62 26.29 -0.30
CA ASP A 167 -2.26 26.85 1.00
C ASP A 167 -2.15 25.80 2.11
N ARG A 168 -2.56 24.55 1.85
CA ARG A 168 -2.44 23.42 2.78
C ARG A 168 -1.16 22.60 2.53
N HIS A 169 -0.28 23.01 1.61
CA HIS A 169 0.97 22.30 1.41
C HIS A 169 1.80 22.32 2.71
N PRO A 170 2.40 21.19 3.13
CA PRO A 170 3.14 21.16 4.38
C PRO A 170 4.34 22.11 4.32
N PRO A 171 4.63 22.87 5.39
CA PRO A 171 5.88 23.61 5.46
C PRO A 171 7.05 22.62 5.42
N LYS A 172 8.19 23.02 4.85
CA LYS A 172 9.39 22.16 4.74
C LYS A 172 9.89 21.62 6.09
N THR A 173 9.55 22.28 7.18
CA THR A 173 9.92 21.87 8.55
C THR A 173 9.04 20.76 9.10
N ALA A 174 7.85 20.51 8.53
CA ALA A 174 6.90 19.52 9.06
C ALA A 174 7.48 18.09 9.05
N ILE A 175 8.31 17.76 8.06
CA ILE A 175 8.92 16.42 7.90
C ILE A 175 10.08 16.17 8.86
N TYR A 176 10.48 17.18 9.64
CA TYR A 176 11.56 17.13 10.64
C TYR A 176 11.04 17.31 12.07
N LEU A 177 9.72 17.27 12.25
CA LEU A 177 9.14 17.24 13.59
C LEU A 177 9.44 15.89 14.24
N GLU A 178 9.65 15.90 15.55
CA GLU A 178 9.58 14.69 16.35
C GLU A 178 8.16 14.10 16.28
N GLU A 179 8.05 12.80 16.46
CA GLU A 179 6.81 12.03 16.26
C GLU A 179 5.60 12.63 16.99
N ASP A 180 5.71 12.88 18.29
CA ASP A 180 4.62 13.46 19.09
C ASP A 180 4.19 14.83 18.55
N ALA A 181 5.16 15.71 18.27
CA ALA A 181 4.90 17.05 17.74
C ALA A 181 4.29 16.98 16.33
N PHE A 182 4.66 15.97 15.54
CA PHE A 182 4.06 15.71 14.25
C PHE A 182 2.58 15.34 14.40
N PHE A 183 2.23 14.36 15.24
CA PHE A 183 0.84 13.94 15.44
C PHE A 183 -0.03 15.05 16.05
N GLU A 184 0.48 15.81 17.00
CA GLU A 184 -0.19 17.01 17.52
C GLU A 184 -0.48 18.03 16.40
N SER A 185 0.46 18.22 15.47
CA SER A 185 0.28 19.15 14.36
C SER A 185 -0.88 18.75 13.43
N LEU A 186 -1.17 17.44 13.31
CA LEU A 186 -2.28 16.93 12.50
C LEU A 186 -3.64 17.40 13.04
N GLN A 187 -3.79 17.57 14.36
CA GLN A 187 -5.04 18.05 14.98
C GLN A 187 -5.46 19.42 14.48
N THR A 188 -4.50 20.26 14.09
CA THR A 188 -4.79 21.57 13.52
C THR A 188 -5.46 21.49 12.13
N GLN A 189 -5.30 20.35 11.45
CA GLN A 189 -5.76 20.07 10.09
C GLN A 189 -5.39 21.20 9.11
N ARG A 190 -4.24 21.86 9.32
CA ARG A 190 -3.77 22.97 8.48
C ARG A 190 -3.03 22.51 7.24
N MET A 191 -2.60 21.25 7.21
CA MET A 191 -1.84 20.68 6.10
C MET A 191 -2.58 19.52 5.44
N ALA A 192 -2.27 19.30 4.18
CA ALA A 192 -2.61 18.11 3.42
C ALA A 192 -1.31 17.50 2.87
N PHE A 193 -1.22 16.17 2.90
CA PHE A 193 -0.02 15.49 2.42
C PHE A 193 -0.35 14.10 1.88
N ASN A 194 0.49 13.67 0.95
CA ASN A 194 0.46 12.32 0.41
C ASN A 194 0.92 11.33 1.49
N MET A 195 0.13 10.29 1.69
CA MET A 195 0.40 9.25 2.69
C MET A 195 1.32 8.15 2.16
N GLY A 196 1.74 8.21 0.89
CA GLY A 196 2.72 7.29 0.31
C GLY A 196 2.13 6.07 -0.38
N ASN A 197 0.83 5.78 -0.20
CA ASN A 197 0.21 4.65 -0.89
C ASN A 197 0.12 4.88 -2.41
N ILE A 198 0.28 3.83 -3.22
CA ILE A 198 0.08 3.90 -4.67
C ILE A 198 -0.55 2.61 -5.21
N GLY A 199 -1.65 2.75 -5.94
CA GLY A 199 -2.24 1.72 -6.78
C GLY A 199 -2.30 2.18 -8.23
N HIS A 200 -2.25 1.25 -9.18
CA HIS A 200 -2.38 1.58 -10.60
C HIS A 200 -3.06 0.46 -11.38
N THR A 201 -4.03 0.83 -12.21
CA THR A 201 -4.66 -0.08 -13.16
C THR A 201 -5.30 0.70 -14.32
N ASP A 202 -5.22 0.16 -15.54
CA ASP A 202 -5.79 0.74 -16.77
C ASP A 202 -5.60 2.27 -16.92
N GLY A 203 -4.38 2.76 -16.63
CA GLY A 203 -4.03 4.17 -16.79
C GLY A 203 -4.61 5.10 -15.72
N THR A 204 -5.21 4.53 -14.66
CA THR A 204 -5.67 5.24 -13.47
C THR A 204 -4.77 4.90 -12.29
N CYS A 205 -4.27 5.93 -11.62
CA CYS A 205 -3.52 5.84 -10.39
C CYS A 205 -4.42 6.18 -9.20
N ARG A 206 -4.15 5.56 -8.05
CA ARG A 206 -4.79 5.82 -6.76
C ARG A 206 -3.73 6.13 -5.73
N VAL A 207 -3.86 7.23 -5.01
CA VAL A 207 -3.05 7.55 -3.83
C VAL A 207 -3.95 7.87 -2.64
N ARG A 208 -3.41 7.80 -1.42
CA ARG A 208 -4.10 8.29 -0.22
C ARG A 208 -3.51 9.63 0.19
N VAL A 209 -4.39 10.59 0.50
CA VAL A 209 -4.02 11.93 0.91
C VAL A 209 -4.74 12.28 2.20
N PHE A 210 -3.98 12.69 3.22
CA PHE A 210 -4.51 13.21 4.46
C PHE A 210 -4.90 14.69 4.26
N GLY A 211 -6.01 15.11 4.87
CA GLY A 211 -6.29 16.51 5.12
C GLY A 211 -6.68 17.34 3.91
N LEU A 212 -7.20 16.75 2.82
CA LEU A 212 -7.77 17.54 1.72
C LEU A 212 -8.95 18.39 2.18
N GLU A 213 -9.76 17.85 3.10
CA GLU A 213 -10.88 18.51 3.76
C GLU A 213 -10.70 18.46 5.28
N LYS A 214 -11.37 19.35 6.00
CA LYS A 214 -11.38 19.30 7.47
C LYS A 214 -12.51 18.40 7.94
N LYS A 215 -12.26 17.62 8.98
CA LYS A 215 -13.24 16.76 9.63
C LYS A 215 -13.36 17.19 11.10
N ALA A 216 -14.54 17.68 11.48
CA ALA A 216 -14.78 18.19 12.83
C ALA A 216 -14.68 17.10 13.90
N SER A 217 -14.95 15.85 13.52
CA SER A 217 -14.87 14.68 14.39
C SER A 217 -13.49 14.02 14.40
N PHE A 218 -12.43 14.69 13.90
CA PHE A 218 -11.10 14.10 13.85
C PHE A 218 -10.55 13.90 15.26
N ASP A 219 -10.09 12.69 15.52
CA ASP A 219 -9.52 12.19 16.77
C ASP A 219 -8.31 11.31 16.43
N LEU A 220 -7.18 11.55 17.09
CA LEU A 220 -5.95 10.77 16.87
C LEU A 220 -6.09 9.33 17.36
N ASP A 221 -6.96 9.09 18.34
CA ASP A 221 -7.19 7.77 18.93
C ASP A 221 -8.18 6.93 18.10
N ASP A 222 -8.84 7.54 17.10
CA ASP A 222 -9.76 6.87 16.19
C ASP A 222 -9.32 7.03 14.73
N ALA A 223 -8.63 6.01 14.20
CA ALA A 223 -8.20 5.96 12.80
C ALA A 223 -9.35 6.15 11.78
N ALA A 224 -10.58 5.76 12.12
CA ALA A 224 -11.75 5.92 11.26
C ALA A 224 -12.17 7.40 11.14
N SER A 225 -11.76 8.23 12.10
CA SER A 225 -12.02 9.67 12.11
C SER A 225 -11.07 10.46 11.20
N PHE A 226 -9.95 9.87 10.74
CA PHE A 226 -8.92 10.60 10.03
C PHE A 226 -9.47 11.19 8.70
N PRO A 227 -9.13 12.44 8.35
CA PRO A 227 -9.59 13.10 7.12
C PRO A 227 -8.84 12.60 5.86
N ILE A 228 -8.87 11.29 5.63
CA ILE A 228 -8.14 10.64 4.53
C ILE A 228 -9.04 10.48 3.33
N HIS A 229 -8.49 10.84 2.18
CA HIS A 229 -9.15 10.71 0.88
C HIS A 229 -8.34 9.78 -0.01
N GLU A 230 -9.05 8.97 -0.78
CA GLU A 230 -8.49 8.32 -1.96
C GLU A 230 -8.58 9.28 -3.13
N VAL A 231 -7.44 9.54 -3.75
CA VAL A 231 -7.33 10.44 -4.90
C VAL A 231 -6.99 9.60 -6.12
N PHE A 232 -7.88 9.66 -7.10
CA PHE A 232 -7.77 8.98 -8.38
C PHE A 232 -7.42 9.97 -9.47
N PHE A 233 -6.42 9.66 -10.27
CA PHE A 233 -6.03 10.50 -11.40
C PHE A 233 -5.51 9.64 -12.54
N SER A 234 -5.62 10.15 -13.77
CA SER A 234 -4.96 9.56 -14.92
C SER A 234 -3.80 10.46 -15.33
N LEU A 235 -2.70 9.87 -15.81
CA LEU A 235 -1.59 10.63 -16.39
C LEU A 235 -1.99 11.39 -17.66
N HIS A 236 -3.13 11.04 -18.26
CA HIS A 236 -3.64 11.65 -19.48
C HIS A 236 -4.89 12.54 -19.26
N SER A 237 -5.43 12.58 -18.04
CA SER A 237 -6.63 13.37 -17.71
C SER A 237 -6.30 14.47 -16.70
N PRO A 238 -6.75 15.72 -16.92
CA PRO A 238 -6.29 16.85 -16.13
C PRO A 238 -6.94 16.98 -14.75
N ALA A 239 -8.03 16.26 -14.46
CA ALA A 239 -8.78 16.45 -13.21
C ALA A 239 -8.70 15.20 -12.31
N PRO A 240 -8.04 15.27 -11.15
CA PRO A 240 -8.14 14.22 -10.15
C PRO A 240 -9.54 14.19 -9.54
N VAL A 241 -9.98 13.02 -9.10
CA VAL A 241 -11.21 12.82 -8.32
C VAL A 241 -10.80 12.36 -6.94
N ALA A 242 -11.30 13.01 -5.89
CA ALA A 242 -11.07 12.60 -4.52
C ALA A 242 -12.37 12.08 -3.90
N THR A 243 -12.29 10.98 -3.16
CA THR A 243 -13.39 10.44 -2.37
C THR A 243 -12.89 10.17 -0.95
N PRO A 244 -13.75 10.24 0.08
CA PRO A 244 -13.41 9.71 1.39
C PRO A 244 -12.96 8.25 1.28
N MET A 245 -11.97 7.85 2.08
CA MET A 245 -11.48 6.47 2.12
C MET A 245 -12.58 5.52 2.61
N LEU A 246 -12.78 4.40 1.89
CA LEU A 246 -13.80 3.41 2.25
C LEU A 246 -13.34 2.44 3.35
N GLY A 247 -12.10 1.95 3.28
CA GLY A 247 -11.52 1.00 4.24
C GLY A 247 -10.64 1.64 5.32
N GLY A 248 -10.20 0.84 6.27
CA GLY A 248 -9.26 1.26 7.30
C GLY A 248 -7.83 1.41 6.78
N LEU A 249 -6.98 2.06 7.59
CA LEU A 249 -5.56 2.25 7.28
C LEU A 249 -4.79 0.93 7.17
N ASN A 250 -5.20 -0.08 7.94
CA ASN A 250 -4.49 -1.35 8.10
C ASN A 250 -4.75 -2.35 6.96
N ALA A 251 -5.76 -2.09 6.13
CA ALA A 251 -6.09 -2.95 5.00
C ALA A 251 -5.30 -2.54 3.75
N LYS A 252 -4.43 -3.43 3.27
CA LYS A 252 -3.71 -3.26 2.00
C LYS A 252 -4.50 -3.87 0.85
N GLY A 253 -5.17 -2.99 0.10
CA GLY A 253 -5.83 -3.35 -1.16
C GLY A 253 -4.85 -3.69 -2.29
N THR A 254 -5.40 -4.00 -3.47
CA THR A 254 -4.61 -4.22 -4.70
C THR A 254 -5.34 -3.65 -5.91
N SER A 255 -4.70 -3.66 -7.07
CA SER A 255 -5.29 -3.22 -8.33
C SER A 255 -4.90 -4.16 -9.47
N TYR A 256 -5.89 -4.58 -10.27
CA TYR A 256 -5.69 -5.53 -11.36
C TYR A 256 -6.79 -5.41 -12.42
N ALA A 257 -6.40 -5.49 -13.69
CA ALA A 257 -7.31 -5.57 -14.85
C ALA A 257 -8.45 -4.52 -14.87
N GLY A 258 -8.11 -3.26 -14.58
CA GLY A 258 -9.06 -2.14 -14.57
C GLY A 258 -9.85 -1.98 -13.28
N TYR A 259 -9.56 -2.76 -12.24
CA TYR A 259 -10.25 -2.71 -10.95
C TYR A 259 -9.29 -2.40 -9.80
N PHE A 260 -9.80 -1.66 -8.83
CA PHE A 260 -9.24 -1.56 -7.49
C PHE A 260 -10.00 -2.49 -6.56
N PHE A 261 -9.28 -3.02 -5.57
CA PHE A 261 -9.77 -3.93 -4.57
C PHE A 261 -9.36 -3.40 -3.21
N ASP A 262 -10.33 -3.14 -2.34
CA ASP A 262 -10.07 -2.82 -0.94
C ASP A 262 -10.71 -3.87 -0.04
N ILE A 263 -10.11 -4.08 1.12
CA ILE A 263 -10.60 -4.98 2.15
C ILE A 263 -11.21 -4.10 3.23
N LEU A 264 -12.50 -4.29 3.49
CA LEU A 264 -13.21 -3.66 4.59
C LEU A 264 -13.27 -4.65 5.75
N GLN A 265 -12.68 -4.30 6.89
CA GLN A 265 -12.88 -5.04 8.13
C GLN A 265 -14.32 -4.86 8.63
N PRO A 266 -14.79 -5.67 9.60
CA PRO A 266 -16.12 -5.54 10.20
C PRO A 266 -16.55 -4.10 10.51
N GLU A 267 -15.69 -3.36 11.20
CA GLU A 267 -15.89 -1.96 11.55
C GLU A 267 -15.96 -1.03 10.33
N ASP A 268 -15.22 -1.34 9.26
CA ASP A 268 -15.19 -0.54 8.04
C ASP A 268 -16.47 -0.69 7.24
N TRP A 269 -16.92 -1.93 7.01
CA TRP A 269 -18.12 -2.15 6.22
C TRP A 269 -19.38 -1.78 6.99
N ALA A 270 -19.39 -1.92 8.33
CA ALA A 270 -20.50 -1.44 9.16
C ALA A 270 -20.64 0.09 9.04
N ARG A 271 -19.54 0.83 9.20
CA ARG A 271 -19.50 2.28 9.00
C ARG A 271 -19.88 2.69 7.57
N ALA A 272 -19.46 1.92 6.57
CA ALA A 272 -19.81 2.19 5.18
C ALA A 272 -21.31 2.06 4.91
N LEU A 273 -21.99 1.11 5.59
CA LEU A 273 -23.45 0.99 5.59
C LEU A 273 -24.11 2.18 6.32
N GLU A 274 -23.63 2.54 7.52
CA GLU A 274 -24.16 3.65 8.32
C GLU A 274 -24.09 5.00 7.58
N THR A 275 -22.98 5.24 6.87
CA THR A 275 -22.75 6.48 6.13
C THR A 275 -23.33 6.45 4.71
N GLY A 276 -23.82 5.30 4.25
CA GLY A 276 -24.32 5.10 2.88
C GLY A 276 -23.24 5.21 1.80
N SER A 277 -21.96 5.07 2.16
CA SER A 277 -20.82 5.28 1.23
C SER A 277 -20.74 4.24 0.11
N LEU A 278 -21.38 3.08 0.29
CA LEU A 278 -21.49 2.02 -0.72
C LEU A 278 -22.61 2.27 -1.75
N GLY A 279 -23.44 3.31 -1.57
CA GLY A 279 -24.57 3.62 -2.45
C GLY A 279 -25.50 2.42 -2.65
N LEU A 280 -25.84 2.13 -3.92
CA LEU A 280 -26.74 1.02 -4.28
C LEU A 280 -26.23 -0.37 -3.86
N HIS A 281 -24.93 -0.52 -3.61
CA HIS A 281 -24.35 -1.80 -3.17
C HIS A 281 -24.50 -2.03 -1.66
N GLY A 282 -24.84 -0.99 -0.89
CA GLY A 282 -25.09 -1.10 0.54
C GLY A 282 -26.27 -2.01 0.86
N GLU A 283 -27.34 -1.99 0.06
CA GLU A 283 -28.50 -2.87 0.27
C GLU A 283 -28.14 -4.35 0.12
N SER A 284 -27.31 -4.68 -0.88
CA SER A 284 -26.85 -6.06 -1.10
C SER A 284 -26.02 -6.56 0.08
N LEU A 285 -25.10 -5.72 0.59
CA LEU A 285 -24.32 -6.06 1.78
C LEU A 285 -25.21 -6.21 3.01
N GLN A 286 -26.15 -5.28 3.24
CA GLN A 286 -27.10 -5.35 4.34
C GLN A 286 -27.91 -6.65 4.32
N GLN A 287 -28.31 -7.13 3.13
CA GLN A 287 -29.01 -8.41 3.00
C GLN A 287 -28.14 -9.61 3.38
N VAL A 288 -26.85 -9.59 3.05
CA VAL A 288 -25.90 -10.64 3.45
C VAL A 288 -25.73 -10.65 4.97
N VAL A 289 -25.41 -9.49 5.55
CA VAL A 289 -25.22 -9.33 7.01
C VAL A 289 -26.50 -9.68 7.78
N SER A 290 -27.68 -9.33 7.27
CA SER A 290 -28.94 -9.62 7.99
C SER A 290 -29.34 -11.10 7.95
N ARG A 291 -28.77 -11.91 7.05
CA ARG A 291 -29.03 -13.36 6.97
C ARG A 291 -28.16 -14.14 7.95
N ASP A 292 -27.07 -13.55 8.42
CA ASP A 292 -26.11 -14.17 9.31
C ASP A 292 -25.82 -13.19 10.45
N SER A 293 -26.49 -13.38 11.59
CA SER A 293 -26.41 -12.44 12.72
C SER A 293 -25.00 -12.27 13.29
N ASP A 294 -24.10 -13.20 12.97
CA ASP A 294 -22.74 -13.26 13.50
C ASP A 294 -21.72 -13.02 12.37
N PHE A 295 -22.11 -12.31 11.30
CA PHE A 295 -21.22 -11.97 10.20
C PHE A 295 -20.08 -11.03 10.65
N GLU A 296 -18.89 -11.58 10.84
CA GLU A 296 -17.66 -10.86 11.22
C GLU A 296 -16.56 -10.96 10.16
N GLU A 297 -16.91 -11.41 8.96
CA GLU A 297 -15.92 -11.62 7.89
C GLU A 297 -15.55 -10.28 7.20
N PRO A 298 -14.29 -10.10 6.80
CA PRO A 298 -13.90 -8.99 5.94
C PRO A 298 -14.61 -9.04 4.59
N VAL A 299 -14.94 -7.87 4.05
CA VAL A 299 -15.59 -7.72 2.74
C VAL A 299 -14.59 -7.16 1.73
N ILE A 300 -14.45 -7.80 0.58
CA ILE A 300 -13.66 -7.27 -0.53
C ILE A 300 -14.55 -6.39 -1.40
N VAL A 301 -14.23 -5.10 -1.48
CA VAL A 301 -14.89 -4.17 -2.40
C VAL A 301 -14.07 -4.09 -3.67
N ARG A 302 -14.67 -4.54 -4.78
CA ARG A 302 -14.14 -4.41 -6.13
C ARG A 302 -14.83 -3.27 -6.86
N TYR A 303 -14.07 -2.29 -7.34
CA TYR A 303 -14.62 -1.14 -8.04
C TYR A 303 -13.74 -0.66 -9.19
N GLN A 304 -14.35 0.08 -10.13
CA GLN A 304 -13.65 0.79 -11.18
C GLN A 304 -13.89 2.28 -11.02
N VAL A 305 -12.86 3.07 -11.30
CA VAL A 305 -13.00 4.52 -11.31
C VAL A 305 -13.16 4.99 -12.74
N ARG A 306 -14.34 5.51 -13.03
CA ARG A 306 -14.61 6.20 -14.30
C ARG A 306 -14.22 7.65 -14.11
N THR A 307 -12.97 7.96 -14.46
CA THR A 307 -12.62 9.36 -14.70
C THR A 307 -13.33 9.76 -15.99
N ASN A 308 -14.18 10.79 -15.95
CA ASN A 308 -14.87 11.27 -17.15
C ASN A 308 -13.84 11.83 -18.12
N GLY A 309 -13.27 10.97 -18.96
CA GLY A 309 -12.66 11.38 -20.22
C GLY A 309 -13.78 11.89 -21.13
N ARG A 310 -13.53 13.02 -21.80
CA ARG A 310 -14.38 13.44 -22.91
C ARG A 310 -14.48 12.35 -23.97
#